data_AF-A0A1V8M2S2-F1
#
_entry.id   AF-A0A1V8M2S2-F1
#
_cell.length_a   1.000
_cell.length_b   1.000
_cell.length_c   1.000
_cell.angle_alpha   90.00
_cell.angle_beta   90.00
_cell.angle_gamma   90.00
#
_symmetry.space_group_name_H-M   'P 1'
#
loop_
_entity.id
_entity.type
_entity.pdbx_description
1 polymer ?
#
loop_
_entity_poly.entity_id
_entity_poly.type
_entity_poly.pdbx_seq_one_letter_code
_entity_poly.pdbx_strand_id
1 'polypeptide(L)'
;MSLSIMTYQPVGDKKNSDFFNDYRLKIFQRRKSSGIDDLLENICALVVQVETGDALAYMEELYLLTPFRFQDAYLNETHKIYIMQARPEWPRYIVLEPLDKTFRDDLTRLNLLYPLARKKPNARYVGEVFNTRDLAETRNILESHNIRFHYPDETENKFFSNRHFNFTQPSSLTGNRVGYMPIEAFEMDKIELGQRILLRKNEIEALAQAADRAAAKETNELLLGVDHMATRILSGEREDAILEFLTMSNYYFWGAYNIADQNSSTNVNRHPGVDDDKFSPAKVFTANNIPSFVNSFENLPMPTEDFVRNYGRRMHHIAYEVKDGDHMGGEKNIDFVVDTLKSYGLPFLANVVGECTDKPNLKQIFSKHSEYSLLITEYVERCHGFDGFFTKDNVAALTQAAGADERYHHGNIFD
;
A
#
# COMPACT_ATOMS: atom_id res chain seq x y z
N MET A 1 -26.72 -2.44 -6.78
CA MET A 1 -27.13 -3.76 -6.24
C MET A 1 -26.08 -4.13 -5.20
N SER A 2 -26.45 -4.49 -3.97
CA SER A 2 -25.45 -4.87 -2.96
C SER A 2 -24.84 -6.23 -3.31
N LEU A 3 -23.52 -6.29 -3.50
CA LEU A 3 -22.78 -7.52 -3.77
C LEU A 3 -22.96 -8.53 -2.63
N SER A 4 -23.41 -9.75 -2.95
CA SER A 4 -23.45 -10.86 -1.98
C SER A 4 -22.11 -11.61 -1.97
N ILE A 5 -21.23 -11.27 -1.03
CA ILE A 5 -19.88 -11.86 -0.92
C ILE A 5 -19.89 -13.37 -0.65
N MET A 6 -20.98 -13.90 -0.07
CA MET A 6 -21.13 -15.34 0.21
C MET A 6 -21.35 -16.18 -1.05
N THR A 7 -21.95 -15.59 -2.08
CA THR A 7 -22.26 -16.27 -3.35
C THR A 7 -21.34 -15.84 -4.49
N TYR A 8 -20.53 -14.80 -4.26
CA TYR A 8 -19.60 -14.28 -5.24
C TYR A 8 -18.58 -15.35 -5.67
N GLN A 9 -18.39 -15.47 -6.98
CA GLN A 9 -17.41 -16.36 -7.57
C GLN A 9 -16.17 -15.55 -7.92
N PRO A 10 -15.01 -15.83 -7.29
CA PRO A 10 -13.77 -15.14 -7.63
C PRO A 10 -13.41 -15.29 -9.09
N VAL A 11 -12.96 -14.20 -9.70
CA VAL A 11 -12.53 -14.19 -11.11
C VAL A 11 -11.05 -14.50 -11.26
N GLY A 12 -10.61 -14.69 -12.51
CA GLY A 12 -9.23 -15.02 -12.85
C GLY A 12 -8.98 -16.52 -12.96
N ASP A 13 -7.74 -16.91 -13.23
CA ASP A 13 -7.35 -18.27 -13.59
C ASP A 13 -6.47 -18.97 -12.55
N LYS A 14 -6.08 -18.27 -11.47
CA LYS A 14 -5.33 -18.87 -10.38
C LYS A 14 -6.28 -19.69 -9.50
N LYS A 15 -6.07 -21.01 -9.49
CA LYS A 15 -6.76 -21.92 -8.58
C LYS A 15 -6.20 -21.79 -7.17
N ASN A 16 -7.06 -21.58 -6.19
CA ASN A 16 -6.72 -21.62 -4.77
C ASN A 16 -7.00 -23.01 -4.18
N SER A 17 -6.38 -23.32 -3.05
CA SER A 17 -6.57 -24.58 -2.35
C SER A 17 -8.00 -24.73 -1.81
N ASP A 18 -8.40 -25.98 -1.54
CA ASP A 18 -9.66 -26.27 -0.87
C ASP A 18 -9.72 -25.64 0.53
N PHE A 19 -8.57 -25.62 1.24
CA PHE A 19 -8.42 -24.93 2.51
C PHE A 19 -8.80 -23.44 2.38
N PHE A 20 -8.22 -22.74 1.41
CA PHE A 20 -8.53 -21.33 1.20
C PHE A 20 -10.01 -21.09 0.90
N ASN A 21 -10.59 -21.90 0.01
CA ASN A 21 -11.99 -21.74 -0.39
C ASN A 21 -12.96 -22.00 0.77
N ASP A 22 -12.70 -23.00 1.61
CA ASP A 22 -13.49 -23.31 2.80
C ASP A 22 -13.37 -22.20 3.85
N TYR A 23 -12.15 -21.84 4.24
CA TYR A 23 -11.93 -20.88 5.33
C TYR A 23 -12.30 -19.45 4.96
N ARG A 24 -12.20 -19.06 3.69
CA ARG A 24 -12.69 -17.74 3.25
C ARG A 24 -14.18 -17.58 3.55
N LEU A 25 -15.00 -18.57 3.22
CA LEU A 25 -16.45 -18.52 3.45
C LEU A 25 -16.79 -18.55 4.95
N LYS A 26 -16.06 -19.34 5.74
CA LYS A 26 -16.20 -19.35 7.20
C LYS A 26 -15.84 -18.00 7.82
N ILE A 27 -14.80 -17.33 7.32
CA ILE A 27 -14.44 -15.97 7.75
C ILE A 27 -15.58 -15.00 7.46
N PHE A 28 -16.14 -15.01 6.26
CA PHE A 28 -17.27 -14.14 5.90
C PHE A 28 -18.48 -14.37 6.82
N GLN A 29 -18.81 -15.64 7.12
CA GLN A 29 -19.86 -15.97 8.07
C GLN A 29 -19.55 -15.47 9.49
N ARG A 30 -18.30 -15.63 9.94
CA ARG A 30 -17.86 -15.16 11.27
C ARG A 30 -17.92 -13.64 11.37
N ARG A 31 -17.46 -12.89 10.38
CA ARG A 31 -17.52 -11.41 10.38
C ARG A 31 -18.95 -10.92 10.46
N LYS A 32 -19.84 -11.49 9.64
CA LYS A 32 -21.27 -11.15 9.68
C LYS A 32 -21.91 -11.47 11.03
N SER A 33 -21.65 -12.66 11.59
CA SER A 33 -22.27 -13.07 12.87
C SER A 33 -21.69 -12.36 14.09
N SER A 34 -20.44 -11.94 14.03
CA SER A 34 -19.78 -11.15 15.09
C SER A 34 -20.02 -9.64 14.98
N GLY A 35 -20.54 -9.15 13.85
CA GLY A 35 -20.83 -7.73 13.62
C GLY A 35 -19.68 -6.92 13.01
N ILE A 36 -18.52 -7.52 12.69
CA ILE A 36 -17.38 -6.83 12.07
C ILE A 36 -17.77 -6.15 10.75
N ASP A 37 -18.53 -6.83 9.89
CA ASP A 37 -18.94 -6.28 8.60
C ASP A 37 -19.84 -5.03 8.74
N ASP A 38 -20.56 -4.88 9.87
CA ASP A 38 -21.43 -3.73 10.14
C ASP A 38 -20.70 -2.59 10.88
N LEU A 39 -19.61 -2.91 11.58
CA LEU A 39 -18.79 -1.97 12.32
C LEU A 39 -17.80 -1.22 11.42
N LEU A 40 -17.16 -1.93 10.50
CA LEU A 40 -16.10 -1.38 9.65
C LEU A 40 -16.67 -0.65 8.43
N GLU A 41 -16.06 0.48 8.10
CA GLU A 41 -16.31 1.24 6.87
C GLU A 41 -15.05 1.26 6.00
N ASN A 42 -14.86 2.30 5.20
CA ASN A 42 -13.75 2.39 4.25
C ASN A 42 -12.39 2.53 4.95
N ILE A 43 -11.33 2.18 4.22
CA ILE A 43 -9.99 2.65 4.54
C ILE A 43 -10.01 4.18 4.54
N CYS A 44 -9.52 4.79 5.62
CA CYS A 44 -9.53 6.23 5.83
C CYS A 44 -8.12 6.82 5.95
N ALA A 45 -7.09 5.99 6.16
CA ALA A 45 -5.70 6.42 6.13
C ALA A 45 -4.73 5.34 5.65
N LEU A 46 -3.64 5.77 5.04
CA LEU A 46 -2.44 5.00 4.76
C LEU A 46 -1.31 5.55 5.62
N VAL A 47 -0.55 4.68 6.28
CA VAL A 47 0.52 5.10 7.20
C VAL A 47 1.87 4.63 6.67
N VAL A 48 2.80 5.56 6.51
CA VAL A 48 4.19 5.30 6.11
C VAL A 48 5.13 5.93 7.13
N GLN A 49 6.12 5.18 7.56
CA GLN A 49 7.21 5.67 8.39
C GLN A 49 8.46 5.85 7.53
N VAL A 50 9.21 6.92 7.79
CA VAL A 50 10.50 7.22 7.16
C VAL A 50 11.60 7.32 8.22
N GLU A 51 12.86 7.50 7.81
CA GLU A 51 13.94 7.79 8.75
C GLU A 51 13.82 9.18 9.37
N THR A 52 14.41 9.33 10.56
CA THR A 52 14.60 10.65 11.19
C THR A 52 15.36 11.59 10.27
N GLY A 53 14.70 12.67 9.82
CA GLY A 53 15.24 13.70 8.94
C GLY A 53 14.77 13.60 7.49
N ASP A 54 14.08 12.52 7.11
CA ASP A 54 13.66 12.27 5.73
C ASP A 54 12.26 12.82 5.40
N ALA A 55 11.43 13.17 6.41
CA ALA A 55 10.01 13.44 6.16
C ALA A 55 9.74 14.64 5.27
N LEU A 56 10.51 15.73 5.40
CA LEU A 56 10.32 16.89 4.52
C LEU A 56 10.58 16.53 3.06
N ALA A 57 11.72 15.89 2.78
CA ALA A 57 12.10 15.49 1.43
C ALA A 57 11.12 14.45 0.85
N TYR A 58 10.61 13.55 1.69
CA TYR A 58 9.58 12.62 1.29
C TYR A 58 8.25 13.31 0.96
N MET A 59 7.83 14.31 1.74
CA MET A 59 6.65 15.11 1.41
C MET A 59 6.84 15.90 0.10
N GLU A 60 8.03 16.43 -0.18
CA GLU A 60 8.34 17.05 -1.49
C GLU A 60 8.25 16.05 -2.64
N GLU A 61 8.74 14.81 -2.45
CA GLU A 61 8.59 13.72 -3.41
C GLU A 61 7.11 13.39 -3.64
N LEU A 62 6.30 13.29 -2.58
CA LEU A 62 4.86 13.06 -2.67
C LEU A 62 4.14 14.18 -3.42
N TYR A 63 4.54 15.45 -3.24
CA TYR A 63 3.98 16.57 -4.00
C TYR A 63 4.20 16.41 -5.49
N LEU A 64 5.36 15.86 -5.87
CA LEU A 64 5.74 15.67 -7.26
C LEU A 64 5.07 14.44 -7.89
N LEU A 65 4.89 13.35 -7.13
CA LEU A 65 4.42 12.05 -7.64
C LEU A 65 2.92 11.79 -7.43
N THR A 66 2.26 12.53 -6.55
CA THR A 66 0.90 12.18 -6.08
C THR A 66 0.05 13.45 -5.92
N PRO A 67 -1.30 13.33 -5.80
CA PRO A 67 -2.14 14.49 -5.50
C PRO A 67 -2.10 14.92 -4.02
N PHE A 68 -1.38 14.21 -3.15
CA PHE A 68 -1.37 14.50 -1.72
C PHE A 68 -0.62 15.80 -1.40
N ARG A 69 -1.22 16.64 -0.55
CA ARG A 69 -0.66 17.90 -0.05
C ARG A 69 -0.67 17.94 1.47
N PHE A 70 0.29 18.64 2.05
CA PHE A 70 0.40 18.80 3.49
C PHE A 70 -0.83 19.51 4.05
N GLN A 71 -1.38 18.97 5.13
CA GLN A 71 -2.54 19.50 5.84
C GLN A 71 -2.15 19.96 7.25
N ASP A 72 -1.56 19.06 8.03
CA ASP A 72 -1.27 19.31 9.45
C ASP A 72 -0.07 18.51 9.95
N ALA A 73 0.54 18.99 11.04
CA ALA A 73 1.64 18.32 11.72
C ALA A 73 1.42 18.24 13.23
N TYR A 74 1.78 17.09 13.79
CA TYR A 74 1.71 16.80 15.21
C TYR A 74 3.05 16.26 15.71
N LEU A 75 3.27 16.43 17.00
CA LEU A 75 4.43 15.94 17.73
C LEU A 75 3.93 15.16 18.94
N ASN A 76 4.22 13.87 19.00
CA ASN A 76 4.07 13.09 20.22
C ASN A 76 5.45 12.82 20.84
N GLU A 77 5.49 11.94 21.84
CA GLU A 77 6.71 11.58 22.58
C GLU A 77 7.80 10.93 21.71
N THR A 78 7.45 10.40 20.55
CA THR A 78 8.30 9.49 19.76
C THR A 78 8.43 9.88 18.30
N HIS A 79 7.44 10.58 17.73
CA HIS A 79 7.36 10.91 16.31
C HIS A 79 6.85 12.33 16.06
N LYS A 80 7.33 12.92 14.97
CA LYS A 80 6.53 13.89 14.22
C LYS A 80 5.61 13.13 13.28
N ILE A 81 4.37 13.60 13.19
CA ILE A 81 3.30 12.98 12.43
C ILE A 81 2.78 14.03 11.46
N TYR A 82 2.91 13.76 10.17
CA TYR A 82 2.47 14.65 9.11
C TYR A 82 1.24 14.06 8.44
N ILE A 83 0.19 14.86 8.33
CA ILE A 83 -1.05 14.48 7.68
C ILE A 83 -1.08 15.13 6.31
N MET A 84 -1.23 14.30 5.28
CA MET A 84 -1.38 14.73 3.90
C MET A 84 -2.77 14.35 3.39
N GLN A 85 -3.33 15.21 2.55
CA GLN A 85 -4.67 15.05 1.99
C GLN A 85 -4.66 15.39 0.49
N ALA A 86 -5.33 14.56 -0.31
CA ALA A 86 -5.59 14.84 -1.72
C ALA A 86 -7.03 15.37 -1.89
N ARG A 87 -8.02 14.62 -1.41
CA ARG A 87 -9.43 15.03 -1.32
C ARG A 87 -10.03 14.63 0.02
N PRO A 88 -11.06 15.34 0.52
CA PRO A 88 -11.70 15.02 1.80
C PRO A 88 -12.20 13.58 1.91
N GLU A 89 -12.76 13.04 0.83
CA GLU A 89 -13.37 11.70 0.73
C GLU A 89 -12.38 10.55 0.52
N TRP A 90 -11.14 10.84 0.14
CA TRP A 90 -10.09 9.82 -0.07
C TRP A 90 -9.29 9.58 1.21
N PRO A 91 -8.68 8.39 1.35
CA PRO A 91 -7.81 8.09 2.48
C PRO A 91 -6.73 9.17 2.68
N ARG A 92 -6.47 9.56 3.92
CA ARG A 92 -5.33 10.41 4.27
C ARG A 92 -4.01 9.66 4.08
N TYR A 93 -2.94 10.39 3.84
CA TYR A 93 -1.59 9.81 3.83
C TYR A 93 -0.82 10.35 5.05
N ILE A 94 -0.52 9.46 6.00
CA ILE A 94 0.14 9.80 7.26
C ILE A 94 1.61 9.42 7.14
N VAL A 95 2.48 10.41 7.30
CA VAL A 95 3.94 10.21 7.35
C VAL A 95 4.41 10.31 8.79
N LEU A 96 5.06 9.26 9.27
CA LEU A 96 5.68 9.19 10.60
C LEU A 96 7.20 9.41 10.47
N GLU A 97 7.75 10.30 11.28
CA GLU A 97 9.19 10.54 11.42
C GLU A 97 9.60 10.37 12.88
N PRO A 98 10.41 9.36 13.23
CA PRO A 98 10.93 9.21 14.59
C PRO A 98 11.73 10.45 15.01
N LEU A 99 11.60 10.88 16.26
CA LEU A 99 12.29 12.07 16.78
C LEU A 99 13.79 11.86 16.96
N ASP A 100 14.20 10.61 17.18
CA ASP A 100 15.59 10.24 17.45
C ASP A 100 16.09 9.22 16.43
N LYS A 101 17.30 9.43 15.90
CA LYS A 101 17.96 8.52 14.96
C LYS A 101 18.23 7.13 15.56
N THR A 102 18.27 7.06 16.89
CA THR A 102 18.45 5.83 17.66
C THR A 102 17.13 5.15 18.00
N PHE A 103 15.99 5.69 17.56
CA PHE A 103 14.69 5.07 17.75
C PHE A 103 14.67 3.63 17.19
N ARG A 104 14.04 2.74 17.95
CA ARG A 104 13.92 1.31 17.66
C ARG A 104 12.56 0.82 18.12
N ASP A 105 11.80 0.24 17.20
CA ASP A 105 10.57 -0.49 17.47
C ASP A 105 10.60 -1.88 16.79
N ASP A 106 9.47 -2.56 16.79
CA ASP A 106 9.27 -3.82 16.06
C ASP A 106 9.51 -3.68 14.54
N LEU A 107 9.16 -2.56 13.90
CA LEU A 107 9.43 -2.29 12.49
C LEU A 107 10.92 -2.21 12.21
N THR A 108 11.66 -1.49 13.06
CA THR A 108 13.11 -1.44 12.94
C THR A 108 13.71 -2.84 13.00
N ARG A 109 13.30 -3.62 14.01
CA ARG A 109 13.82 -4.98 14.23
C ARG A 109 13.51 -5.87 13.03
N LEU A 110 12.31 -5.79 12.48
CA LEU A 110 11.92 -6.53 11.26
C LEU A 110 12.78 -6.14 10.06
N ASN A 111 12.98 -4.84 9.82
CA ASN A 111 13.75 -4.35 8.67
C ASN A 111 15.24 -4.72 8.76
N LEU A 112 15.81 -4.75 9.97
CA LEU A 112 17.22 -5.11 10.21
C LEU A 112 17.55 -6.57 9.83
N LEU A 113 16.56 -7.46 9.75
CA LEU A 113 16.76 -8.86 9.34
C LEU A 113 17.09 -9.01 7.86
N TYR A 114 16.79 -8.01 7.02
CA TYR A 114 16.84 -8.13 5.57
C TYR A 114 17.90 -7.20 4.94
N PRO A 115 18.70 -7.70 3.98
CA PRO A 115 19.92 -7.03 3.52
C PRO A 115 19.69 -5.68 2.83
N LEU A 116 18.57 -5.52 2.11
CA LEU A 116 18.26 -4.26 1.42
C LEU A 116 17.44 -3.32 2.29
N ALA A 117 16.55 -3.84 3.14
CA ALA A 117 15.76 -3.01 4.06
C ALA A 117 16.59 -2.41 5.21
N ARG A 118 17.63 -3.09 5.69
CA ARG A 118 18.45 -2.64 6.83
C ARG A 118 19.17 -1.30 6.61
N LYS A 119 19.26 -0.80 5.36
CA LYS A 119 19.86 0.50 5.03
C LYS A 119 19.01 1.68 5.53
N LYS A 120 17.70 1.50 5.55
CA LYS A 120 16.71 2.45 6.06
C LYS A 120 15.79 1.70 7.04
N PRO A 121 16.34 1.31 8.21
CA PRO A 121 15.67 0.39 9.11
C PRO A 121 14.31 0.89 9.64
N ASN A 122 14.04 2.19 9.69
CA ASN A 122 12.75 2.75 10.09
C ASN A 122 11.80 2.99 8.90
N ALA A 123 12.30 3.03 7.67
CA ALA A 123 11.51 3.31 6.48
C ALA A 123 10.64 2.12 6.06
N ARG A 124 9.32 2.30 6.05
CA ARG A 124 8.37 1.27 5.67
C ARG A 124 6.95 1.81 5.51
N TYR A 125 6.16 1.18 4.65
CA TYR A 125 4.71 1.15 4.84
C TYR A 125 4.36 0.44 6.16
N VAL A 126 3.59 1.12 7.00
CA VAL A 126 3.20 0.61 8.32
C VAL A 126 1.91 -0.19 8.22
N GLY A 127 0.90 0.34 7.53
CA GLY A 127 -0.43 -0.23 7.48
C GLY A 127 -1.49 0.73 6.96
N GLU A 128 -2.67 0.19 6.75
CA GLU A 128 -3.90 0.92 6.45
C GLU A 128 -4.76 1.08 7.71
N VAL A 129 -5.58 2.13 7.76
CA VAL A 129 -6.53 2.40 8.85
C VAL A 129 -7.94 2.35 8.31
N PHE A 130 -8.82 1.59 8.96
CA PHE A 130 -10.25 1.53 8.68
C PHE A 130 -11.02 2.47 9.60
N ASN A 131 -12.07 3.09 9.06
CA ASN A 131 -13.09 3.70 9.91
C ASN A 131 -13.92 2.60 10.59
N THR A 132 -14.30 2.87 11.84
CA THR A 132 -15.22 2.01 12.59
C THR A 132 -16.25 2.83 13.36
N ARG A 133 -17.43 2.26 13.53
CA ARG A 133 -18.52 2.85 14.34
C ARG A 133 -18.28 2.73 15.84
N ASP A 134 -17.53 1.70 16.25
CA ASP A 134 -17.19 1.48 17.65
C ASP A 134 -15.79 0.87 17.75
N LEU A 135 -14.84 1.69 18.17
CA LEU A 135 -13.43 1.33 18.26
C LEU A 135 -13.16 0.25 19.31
N ALA A 136 -13.86 0.31 20.46
CA ALA A 136 -13.66 -0.64 21.55
C ALA A 136 -14.27 -2.00 21.19
N GLU A 137 -15.48 -2.00 20.64
CA GLU A 137 -16.15 -3.23 20.23
C GLU A 137 -15.42 -3.91 19.07
N THR A 138 -14.94 -3.15 18.09
CA THR A 138 -14.10 -3.68 17.00
C THR A 138 -12.89 -4.43 17.53
N ARG A 139 -12.18 -3.86 18.51
CA ARG A 139 -11.04 -4.51 19.15
C ARG A 139 -11.46 -5.77 19.90
N ASN A 140 -12.49 -5.69 20.74
CA ASN A 140 -12.98 -6.82 21.53
C ASN A 140 -13.31 -8.03 20.64
N ILE A 141 -14.03 -7.80 19.54
CA ILE A 141 -14.40 -8.85 18.59
C ILE A 141 -13.14 -9.43 17.92
N LEU A 142 -12.25 -8.59 17.40
CA LEU A 142 -11.05 -9.07 16.70
C LEU A 142 -10.08 -9.80 17.65
N GLU A 143 -9.96 -9.38 18.90
CA GLU A 143 -9.21 -10.13 19.93
C GLU A 143 -9.84 -11.50 20.19
N SER A 144 -11.17 -11.61 20.21
CA SER A 144 -11.87 -12.90 20.28
C SER A 144 -11.61 -13.80 19.06
N HIS A 145 -11.19 -13.21 17.93
CA HIS A 145 -10.76 -13.91 16.73
C HIS A 145 -9.25 -14.21 16.70
N ASN A 146 -8.54 -14.00 17.81
CA ASN A 146 -7.09 -14.15 17.98
C ASN A 146 -6.23 -13.10 17.25
N ILE A 147 -6.79 -11.93 16.93
CA ILE A 147 -6.01 -10.80 16.43
C ILE A 147 -5.37 -10.08 17.62
N ARG A 148 -4.07 -9.80 17.53
CA ARG A 148 -3.33 -9.10 18.59
C ARG A 148 -3.20 -7.62 18.25
N PHE A 149 -3.33 -6.78 19.27
CA PHE A 149 -3.21 -5.34 19.16
C PHE A 149 -2.01 -4.82 19.94
N HIS A 150 -1.55 -3.62 19.57
CA HIS A 150 -0.66 -2.84 20.41
C HIS A 150 -1.43 -2.32 21.64
N TYR A 151 -0.74 -2.30 22.77
CA TYR A 151 -1.19 -1.62 23.99
C TYR A 151 -0.19 -0.52 24.36
N PRO A 152 -0.63 0.58 25.00
CA PRO A 152 0.23 1.72 25.34
C PRO A 152 1.54 1.39 26.05
N ASP A 153 1.53 0.37 26.91
CA ASP A 153 2.69 -0.06 27.70
C ASP A 153 3.57 -1.09 26.98
N GLU A 154 3.14 -1.58 25.82
CA GLU A 154 3.80 -2.66 25.06
C GLU A 154 4.43 -2.18 23.75
N THR A 155 4.31 -0.88 23.43
CA THR A 155 4.81 -0.32 22.17
C THR A 155 5.75 0.87 22.42
N GLU A 156 6.89 0.85 21.71
CA GLU A 156 7.81 1.98 21.68
C GLU A 156 7.26 3.13 20.81
N ASN A 157 6.40 2.85 19.83
CA ASN A 157 5.83 3.87 18.96
C ASN A 157 4.47 4.33 19.47
N LYS A 158 4.41 5.54 20.06
CA LYS A 158 3.19 6.07 20.68
C LYS A 158 2.08 6.45 19.70
N PHE A 159 2.32 6.35 18.40
CA PHE A 159 1.25 6.48 17.40
C PHE A 159 0.32 5.25 17.38
N PHE A 160 0.82 4.04 17.67
CA PHE A 160 0.04 2.80 17.49
C PHE A 160 -0.99 2.51 18.57
N SER A 161 -0.99 3.28 19.65
CA SER A 161 -1.85 3.04 20.79
C SER A 161 -2.19 4.37 21.47
N ASN A 162 -3.32 4.95 21.07
CA ASN A 162 -3.95 6.04 21.81
C ASN A 162 -5.45 5.75 21.96
N ARG A 163 -6.23 6.67 22.51
CA ARG A 163 -7.67 6.43 22.77
C ARG A 163 -8.53 6.37 21.51
N HIS A 164 -7.99 6.82 20.37
CA HIS A 164 -8.68 7.00 19.10
C HIS A 164 -8.13 6.12 17.97
N PHE A 165 -7.10 5.31 18.27
CA PHE A 165 -6.56 4.31 17.38
C PHE A 165 -6.33 2.98 18.08
N ASN A 166 -6.72 1.92 17.39
CA ASN A 166 -6.23 0.57 17.66
C ASN A 166 -5.44 0.10 16.44
N PHE A 167 -4.18 -0.28 16.63
CA PHE A 167 -3.40 -0.97 15.60
C PHE A 167 -3.13 -2.41 16.00
N THR A 168 -3.24 -3.33 15.05
CA THR A 168 -2.77 -4.69 15.26
C THR A 168 -1.25 -4.70 15.48
N GLN A 169 -0.74 -5.74 16.13
CA GLN A 169 0.68 -6.08 16.00
C GLN A 169 1.01 -6.35 14.51
N PRO A 170 2.27 -6.21 14.08
CA PRO A 170 2.66 -6.57 12.72
C PRO A 170 2.27 -8.02 12.41
N SER A 171 1.58 -8.23 11.30
CA SER A 171 1.27 -9.58 10.82
C SER A 171 2.57 -10.36 10.57
N SER A 172 2.63 -11.61 11.00
CA SER A 172 3.80 -12.47 10.74
C SER A 172 3.93 -12.85 9.26
N LEU A 173 2.85 -12.71 8.49
CA LEU A 173 2.76 -13.08 7.08
C LEU A 173 3.09 -11.91 6.15
N THR A 174 2.83 -10.67 6.58
CA THR A 174 3.00 -9.47 5.74
C THR A 174 3.94 -8.43 6.33
N GLY A 175 4.15 -8.43 7.65
CA GLY A 175 4.83 -7.38 8.39
C GLY A 175 4.12 -6.02 8.36
N ASN A 176 2.88 -5.96 7.86
CA ASN A 176 2.03 -4.77 7.88
C ASN A 176 1.09 -4.83 9.10
N ARG A 177 0.45 -3.70 9.41
CA ARG A 177 -0.60 -3.59 10.44
C ARG A 177 -1.94 -3.22 9.81
N VAL A 178 -3.00 -3.47 10.56
CA VAL A 178 -4.33 -2.89 10.32
C VAL A 178 -4.67 -1.98 11.49
N GLY A 179 -4.99 -0.74 11.19
CA GLY A 179 -5.46 0.27 12.13
C GLY A 179 -6.98 0.42 12.09
N TYR A 180 -7.56 0.91 13.17
CA TYR A 180 -8.97 1.28 13.26
C TYR A 180 -9.11 2.61 13.98
N MET A 181 -10.01 3.46 13.50
CA MET A 181 -10.37 4.73 14.15
C MET A 181 -11.87 5.04 14.01
N PRO A 182 -12.48 5.80 14.93
CA PRO A 182 -13.87 6.23 14.81
C PRO A 182 -14.13 7.02 13.51
N ILE A 183 -15.33 6.93 12.93
CA ILE A 183 -15.68 7.62 11.66
C ILE A 183 -15.41 9.14 11.69
N GLU A 184 -15.71 9.80 12.81
CA GLU A 184 -15.49 11.24 12.98
C GLU A 184 -14.04 11.59 13.35
N ALA A 185 -13.14 10.60 13.45
CA ALA A 185 -11.85 10.84 14.06
C ALA A 185 -10.98 11.77 13.21
N PHE A 186 -11.15 11.91 11.89
CA PHE A 186 -10.38 12.92 11.13
C PHE A 186 -10.77 14.39 11.40
N GLU A 187 -11.61 14.65 12.38
CA GLU A 187 -11.57 15.91 13.11
C GLU A 187 -10.26 16.00 13.91
N MET A 188 -9.26 16.66 13.32
CA MET A 188 -7.87 16.59 13.77
C MET A 188 -7.64 16.90 15.26
N ASP A 189 -8.43 17.80 15.84
CA ASP A 189 -8.37 18.16 17.26
C ASP A 189 -8.81 17.01 18.21
N LYS A 190 -9.50 15.98 17.69
CA LYS A 190 -10.00 14.82 18.45
C LYS A 190 -9.06 13.61 18.43
N ILE A 191 -8.07 13.55 17.53
CA ILE A 191 -7.26 12.32 17.28
C ILE A 191 -6.23 12.04 18.40
N GLU A 192 -5.96 13.01 19.27
CA GLU A 192 -4.92 12.92 20.31
C GLU A 192 -3.55 12.45 19.76
N LEU A 193 -3.13 13.01 18.61
CA LEU A 193 -1.82 12.74 17.99
C LEU A 193 -0.64 13.39 18.74
N GLY A 194 -0.89 14.08 19.85
CA GLY A 194 0.08 14.88 20.59
C GLY A 194 -0.09 16.38 20.34
N GLN A 195 0.99 17.15 20.51
CA GLN A 195 0.98 18.59 20.34
C GLN A 195 0.94 18.94 18.85
N ARG A 196 -0.06 19.73 18.43
CA ARG A 196 -0.05 20.34 17.09
C ARG A 196 1.14 21.28 16.96
N ILE A 197 1.91 21.12 15.89
CA ILE A 197 3.09 21.94 15.61
C ILE A 197 2.94 22.66 14.27
N LEU A 198 3.60 23.80 14.15
CA LEU A 198 3.74 24.51 12.87
C LEU A 198 5.07 24.11 12.23
N LEU A 199 5.06 23.96 10.91
CA LEU A 199 6.28 23.83 10.14
C LEU A 199 7.13 25.09 10.29
N ARG A 200 8.45 24.93 10.31
CA ARG A 200 9.39 26.05 10.31
C ARG A 200 9.31 26.78 8.97
N LYS A 201 9.68 28.06 8.96
CA LYS A 201 9.63 28.91 7.77
C LYS A 201 10.32 28.29 6.54
N ASN A 202 11.50 27.70 6.73
CA ASN A 202 12.24 27.03 5.67
C ASN A 202 11.57 25.75 5.17
N GLU A 203 10.86 25.02 6.03
CA GLU A 203 10.09 23.81 5.65
C GLU A 203 8.86 24.21 4.84
N ILE A 204 8.19 25.30 5.21
CA ILE A 204 7.08 25.88 4.46
C ILE A 204 7.55 26.33 3.07
N GLU A 205 8.68 27.05 2.99
CA GLU A 205 9.26 27.51 1.73
C GLU A 205 9.63 26.34 0.81
N ALA A 206 10.18 25.25 1.36
CA ALA A 206 10.50 24.04 0.59
C ALA A 206 9.24 23.38 0.02
N LEU A 207 8.21 23.17 0.84
CA LEU A 207 6.94 22.62 0.36
C LEU A 207 6.22 23.52 -0.65
N ALA A 208 6.32 24.85 -0.50
CA ALA A 208 5.79 25.79 -1.49
C ALA A 208 6.51 25.65 -2.84
N GLN A 209 7.85 25.55 -2.83
CA GLN A 209 8.62 25.29 -4.06
C GLN A 209 8.28 23.93 -4.67
N ALA A 210 8.07 22.89 -3.86
CA ALA A 210 7.59 21.60 -4.36
C ALA A 210 6.18 21.71 -4.96
N ALA A 211 5.31 22.54 -4.38
CA ALA A 211 3.95 22.77 -4.90
C ALA A 211 3.99 23.49 -6.24
N ASP A 212 4.82 24.52 -6.36
CA ASP A 212 5.00 25.26 -7.61
C ASP A 212 5.57 24.35 -8.71
N ARG A 213 6.56 23.52 -8.37
CA ARG A 213 7.09 22.49 -9.28
C ARG A 213 6.04 21.48 -9.70
N ALA A 214 5.16 21.04 -8.79
CA ALA A 214 4.08 20.12 -9.10
C ALA A 214 3.00 20.79 -9.98
N ALA A 215 2.64 22.04 -9.70
CA ALA A 215 1.68 22.81 -10.48
C ALA A 215 2.17 23.07 -11.91
N ALA A 216 3.46 23.39 -12.08
CA ALA A 216 4.07 23.63 -13.39
C ALA A 216 4.08 22.41 -14.32
N LYS A 217 3.77 21.21 -13.82
CA LYS A 217 3.63 19.99 -14.63
C LYS A 217 2.30 19.89 -15.35
N GLU A 218 1.28 20.60 -14.87
CA GLU A 218 -0.10 20.47 -15.36
C GLU A 218 -0.66 19.03 -15.26
N THR A 219 -0.04 18.16 -14.45
CA THR A 219 -0.46 16.77 -14.23
C THR A 219 -1.39 16.58 -13.03
N ASN A 220 -1.53 17.60 -12.18
CA ASN A 220 -2.25 17.48 -10.90
C ASN A 220 -3.71 17.03 -11.06
N GLU A 221 -4.41 17.54 -12.07
CA GLU A 221 -5.81 17.17 -12.36
C GLU A 221 -5.95 15.79 -13.01
N LEU A 222 -4.85 15.21 -13.47
CA LEU A 222 -4.79 13.88 -14.08
C LEU A 222 -4.53 12.79 -13.05
N LEU A 223 -3.82 13.12 -11.95
CA LEU A 223 -3.53 12.20 -10.86
C LEU A 223 -4.71 12.14 -9.88
N LEU A 224 -5.35 10.98 -9.80
CA LEU A 224 -6.45 10.71 -8.89
C LEU A 224 -5.96 10.00 -7.63
N GLY A 225 -6.89 9.45 -6.85
CA GLY A 225 -6.61 8.75 -5.60
C GLY A 225 -5.88 7.42 -5.79
N VAL A 226 -5.64 6.75 -4.67
CA VAL A 226 -4.99 5.44 -4.65
C VAL A 226 -5.94 4.39 -5.24
N ASP A 227 -5.54 3.73 -6.32
CA ASP A 227 -6.27 2.63 -6.94
C ASP A 227 -6.09 1.35 -6.11
N HIS A 228 -4.85 1.00 -5.81
CA HIS A 228 -4.55 -0.21 -5.07
C HIS A 228 -3.21 -0.19 -4.34
N MET A 229 -3.03 -1.18 -3.46
CA MET A 229 -1.84 -1.36 -2.66
C MET A 229 -1.39 -2.82 -2.71
N ALA A 230 -0.19 -3.10 -3.24
CA ALA A 230 0.30 -4.46 -3.39
C ALA A 230 1.40 -4.82 -2.40
N THR A 231 1.13 -5.86 -1.61
CA THR A 231 2.06 -6.47 -0.67
C THR A 231 2.70 -7.70 -1.31
N ARG A 232 4.02 -7.82 -1.17
CA ARG A 232 4.78 -9.01 -1.55
C ARG A 232 5.01 -9.89 -0.34
N ILE A 233 4.73 -11.18 -0.48
CA ILE A 233 4.83 -12.22 0.56
C ILE A 233 5.47 -13.49 -0.01
N LEU A 234 5.91 -14.41 0.86
CA LEU A 234 6.48 -15.67 0.39
C LEU A 234 5.41 -16.54 -0.27
N SER A 235 5.84 -17.38 -1.22
CA SER A 235 4.97 -18.34 -1.91
C SER A 235 4.09 -19.15 -0.96
N GLY A 236 4.69 -19.70 0.11
CA GLY A 236 4.00 -20.56 1.08
C GLY A 236 3.03 -19.84 2.02
N GLU A 237 3.03 -18.51 2.05
CA GLU A 237 2.20 -17.70 2.97
C GLU A 237 1.02 -17.05 2.26
N ARG A 238 0.88 -17.27 0.94
CA ARG A 238 -0.06 -16.54 0.08
C ARG A 238 -1.49 -16.54 0.60
N GLU A 239 -2.03 -17.73 0.74
CA GLU A 239 -3.44 -17.92 1.09
C GLU A 239 -3.70 -17.51 2.54
N ASP A 240 -2.77 -17.84 3.44
CA ASP A 240 -2.86 -17.48 4.86
C ASP A 240 -2.85 -15.97 5.07
N ALA A 241 -2.00 -15.22 4.35
CA ALA A 241 -1.94 -13.76 4.45
C ALA A 241 -3.25 -13.10 4.00
N ILE A 242 -3.86 -13.64 2.95
CA ILE A 242 -5.16 -13.16 2.45
C ILE A 242 -6.26 -13.48 3.48
N LEU A 243 -6.31 -14.70 4.02
CA LEU A 243 -7.31 -15.08 5.02
C LEU A 243 -7.16 -14.28 6.32
N GLU A 244 -5.93 -13.98 6.75
CA GLU A 244 -5.66 -13.11 7.89
C GLU A 244 -6.20 -11.69 7.63
N PHE A 245 -5.87 -11.09 6.48
CA PHE A 245 -6.40 -9.78 6.11
C PHE A 245 -7.93 -9.76 6.03
N LEU A 246 -8.54 -10.80 5.44
CA LEU A 246 -9.99 -10.91 5.38
C LEU A 246 -10.60 -11.06 6.76
N THR A 247 -9.93 -11.64 7.74
CA THR A 247 -10.44 -11.70 9.13
C THR A 247 -10.52 -10.31 9.78
N MET A 248 -9.63 -9.41 9.42
CA MET A 248 -9.45 -8.07 10.01
C MET A 248 -10.19 -6.95 9.25
N SER A 249 -10.80 -7.25 8.11
CA SER A 249 -11.40 -6.24 7.22
C SER A 249 -12.80 -6.63 6.79
N ASN A 250 -13.54 -5.66 6.26
CA ASN A 250 -14.80 -5.85 5.54
C ASN A 250 -14.60 -6.12 4.03
N TYR A 251 -13.36 -6.40 3.60
CA TYR A 251 -13.05 -6.71 2.20
C TYR A 251 -13.50 -8.13 1.83
N TYR A 252 -13.58 -8.41 0.54
CA TYR A 252 -13.78 -9.75 0.00
C TYR A 252 -12.71 -10.09 -1.03
N PHE A 253 -12.43 -11.38 -1.19
CA PHE A 253 -11.54 -11.87 -2.23
C PHE A 253 -12.21 -11.74 -3.60
N TRP A 254 -11.74 -10.81 -4.42
CA TRP A 254 -12.31 -10.52 -5.73
C TRP A 254 -11.86 -11.54 -6.78
N GLY A 255 -10.60 -11.96 -6.76
CA GLY A 255 -10.06 -12.85 -7.78
C GLY A 255 -8.55 -12.98 -7.73
N ALA A 256 -8.01 -13.88 -8.54
CA ALA A 256 -6.57 -14.05 -8.67
C ALA A 256 -6.14 -14.51 -10.06
N TYR A 257 -4.99 -14.00 -10.49
CA TYR A 257 -4.40 -14.30 -11.79
C TYR A 257 -3.06 -15.02 -11.63
N ASN A 258 -2.85 -16.03 -12.48
CA ASN A 258 -1.59 -16.72 -12.58
C ASN A 258 -0.69 -16.05 -13.62
N ILE A 259 0.51 -15.67 -13.22
CA ILE A 259 1.55 -15.04 -14.05
C ILE A 259 2.66 -16.06 -14.23
N ALA A 260 2.41 -17.06 -15.09
CA ALA A 260 3.26 -18.24 -15.24
C ALA A 260 4.70 -17.88 -15.61
N ASP A 261 4.89 -16.96 -16.56
CA ASP A 261 6.21 -16.58 -17.09
C ASP A 261 7.11 -15.91 -16.04
N GLN A 262 6.52 -15.36 -14.97
CA GLN A 262 7.26 -14.76 -13.85
C GLN A 262 7.19 -15.60 -12.58
N ASN A 263 6.69 -16.85 -12.68
CA ASN A 263 6.44 -17.72 -11.52
C ASN A 263 5.71 -16.97 -10.40
N SER A 264 4.70 -16.17 -10.74
CA SER A 264 4.04 -15.30 -9.77
C SER A 264 2.52 -15.40 -9.88
N SER A 265 1.84 -14.87 -8.88
CA SER A 265 0.39 -14.68 -8.92
C SER A 265 0.05 -13.38 -8.24
N THR A 266 -1.06 -12.81 -8.68
CA THR A 266 -1.61 -11.58 -8.12
C THR A 266 -3.02 -11.85 -7.62
N ASN A 267 -3.27 -11.52 -6.36
CA ASN A 267 -4.46 -11.91 -5.62
C ASN A 267 -5.11 -10.66 -5.06
N VAL A 268 -6.35 -10.40 -5.46
CA VAL A 268 -7.01 -9.11 -5.27
C VAL A 268 -8.15 -9.23 -4.26
N ASN A 269 -8.20 -8.29 -3.33
CA ASN A 269 -9.32 -8.10 -2.41
C ASN A 269 -9.89 -6.69 -2.60
N ARG A 270 -11.22 -6.60 -2.68
CA ARG A 270 -11.95 -5.33 -2.87
C ARG A 270 -12.92 -5.10 -1.72
N HIS A 271 -13.31 -3.84 -1.55
CA HIS A 271 -14.38 -3.47 -0.62
C HIS A 271 -15.74 -3.62 -1.34
N PRO A 272 -16.75 -4.31 -0.75
CA PRO A 272 -18.00 -4.64 -1.43
C PRO A 272 -18.97 -3.46 -1.56
N GLY A 273 -18.75 -2.39 -0.79
CA GLY A 273 -19.62 -1.21 -0.72
C GLY A 273 -19.09 0.03 -1.44
N VAL A 274 -17.99 -0.08 -2.19
CA VAL A 274 -17.46 1.02 -3.03
C VAL A 274 -17.41 0.57 -4.48
N ASP A 275 -17.88 1.43 -5.38
CA ASP A 275 -17.78 1.22 -6.83
C ASP A 275 -16.51 1.86 -7.42
N ASP A 276 -15.77 2.58 -6.58
CA ASP A 276 -14.53 3.26 -6.92
C ASP A 276 -13.49 2.98 -5.83
N ASP A 277 -12.42 2.27 -6.21
CA ASP A 277 -11.36 1.84 -5.30
C ASP A 277 -10.66 3.06 -4.63
N LYS A 278 -10.73 4.28 -5.18
CA LYS A 278 -10.14 5.49 -4.55
C LYS A 278 -10.74 5.85 -3.19
N PHE A 279 -11.97 5.42 -2.91
CA PHE A 279 -12.60 5.60 -1.60
C PHE A 279 -12.14 4.57 -0.57
N SER A 280 -11.74 3.38 -1.01
CA SER A 280 -11.19 2.32 -0.17
C SER A 280 -10.32 1.41 -1.04
N PRO A 281 -9.00 1.69 -1.15
CA PRO A 281 -8.15 1.10 -2.18
C PRO A 281 -8.12 -0.42 -2.12
N ALA A 282 -8.04 -1.06 -3.28
CA ALA A 282 -7.97 -2.51 -3.34
C ALA A 282 -6.66 -3.04 -2.73
N LYS A 283 -6.75 -4.19 -2.04
CA LYS A 283 -5.61 -4.84 -1.40
C LYS A 283 -5.13 -6.01 -2.22
N VAL A 284 -3.89 -5.92 -2.69
CA VAL A 284 -3.28 -6.91 -3.57
C VAL A 284 -2.19 -7.68 -2.82
N PHE A 285 -2.19 -9.00 -2.96
CA PHE A 285 -1.13 -9.88 -2.49
C PHE A 285 -0.45 -10.56 -3.68
N THR A 286 0.86 -10.39 -3.75
CA THR A 286 1.70 -10.99 -4.79
C THR A 286 2.68 -11.97 -4.14
N ALA A 287 2.76 -13.16 -4.72
CA ALA A 287 3.65 -14.20 -4.23
C ALA A 287 4.04 -15.13 -5.38
N ASN A 288 5.25 -15.68 -5.30
CA ASN A 288 5.70 -16.69 -6.25
C ASN A 288 4.80 -17.94 -6.25
N ASN A 289 4.63 -18.61 -7.40
CA ASN A 289 3.78 -19.81 -7.49
C ASN A 289 4.36 -21.01 -6.80
N ILE A 290 5.68 -21.14 -6.83
CA ILE A 290 6.41 -22.15 -6.08
C ILE A 290 7.42 -21.48 -5.15
N PRO A 291 7.67 -22.05 -3.96
CA PRO A 291 8.64 -21.50 -3.02
C PRO A 291 10.07 -21.68 -3.52
N SER A 292 10.99 -20.88 -2.99
CA SER A 292 12.41 -20.88 -3.39
C SER A 292 13.08 -22.27 -3.39
N PHE A 293 12.77 -23.14 -2.42
CA PHE A 293 13.36 -24.49 -2.36
C PHE A 293 12.82 -25.45 -3.43
N VAL A 294 11.59 -25.24 -3.94
CA VAL A 294 11.10 -25.99 -5.10
C VAL A 294 11.76 -25.43 -6.35
N ASN A 295 11.88 -24.11 -6.41
CA ASN A 295 12.50 -23.44 -7.54
C ASN A 295 14.00 -23.76 -7.71
N SER A 296 14.69 -24.30 -6.69
CA SER A 296 16.06 -24.82 -6.87
C SER A 296 16.14 -26.02 -7.81
N PHE A 297 15.01 -26.66 -8.12
CA PHE A 297 14.91 -27.72 -9.13
C PHE A 297 14.37 -27.20 -10.46
N GLU A 298 13.38 -26.30 -10.42
CA GLU A 298 12.65 -25.82 -11.60
C GLU A 298 13.36 -24.67 -12.34
N ASN A 299 14.18 -23.90 -11.62
CA ASN A 299 14.95 -22.77 -12.15
C ASN A 299 14.11 -21.73 -12.90
N LEU A 300 12.90 -21.43 -12.39
CA LEU A 300 12.03 -20.37 -12.93
C LEU A 300 12.45 -18.99 -12.37
N PRO A 301 12.00 -17.88 -12.99
CA PRO A 301 12.15 -16.55 -12.39
C PRO A 301 11.60 -16.49 -10.94
N MET A 302 12.21 -15.67 -10.09
CA MET A 302 11.75 -15.46 -8.70
C MET A 302 11.70 -14.00 -8.24
N PRO A 303 11.24 -13.05 -9.07
CA PRO A 303 11.28 -11.63 -8.71
C PRO A 303 10.53 -11.31 -7.41
N THR A 304 9.37 -11.94 -7.18
CA THR A 304 8.58 -11.70 -5.97
C THR A 304 9.21 -12.34 -4.72
N GLU A 305 9.64 -13.60 -4.82
CA GLU A 305 10.28 -14.31 -3.70
C GLU A 305 11.64 -13.67 -3.34
N ASP A 306 12.45 -13.28 -4.33
CA ASP A 306 13.74 -12.62 -4.10
C ASP A 306 13.56 -11.27 -3.43
N PHE A 307 12.58 -10.47 -3.84
CA PHE A 307 12.23 -9.24 -3.12
C PHE A 307 11.94 -9.52 -1.65
N VAL A 308 11.10 -10.52 -1.36
CA VAL A 308 10.73 -10.86 0.02
C VAL A 308 11.94 -11.37 0.81
N ARG A 309 12.89 -12.05 0.18
CA ARG A 309 14.14 -12.47 0.84
C ARG A 309 15.10 -11.30 1.08
N ASN A 310 15.04 -10.24 0.27
CA ASN A 310 15.96 -9.11 0.34
C ASN A 310 15.44 -7.93 1.16
N TYR A 311 14.13 -7.72 1.17
CA TYR A 311 13.45 -6.65 1.89
C TYR A 311 12.56 -7.20 3.01
N GLY A 312 12.19 -8.48 3.02
CA GLY A 312 11.15 -9.01 3.90
C GLY A 312 9.76 -8.85 3.29
N ARG A 313 8.79 -9.58 3.85
CA ARG A 313 7.36 -9.41 3.49
C ARG A 313 6.99 -7.97 3.78
N ARG A 314 6.40 -7.24 2.83
CA ARG A 314 5.98 -5.83 3.00
C ARG A 314 5.16 -5.33 1.81
N MET A 315 4.53 -4.16 1.97
CA MET A 315 4.05 -3.36 0.84
C MET A 315 5.20 -3.08 -0.13
N HIS A 316 4.97 -3.34 -1.41
CA HIS A 316 5.92 -3.13 -2.49
C HIS A 316 5.61 -1.84 -3.26
N HIS A 317 4.33 -1.62 -3.61
CA HIS A 317 3.91 -0.39 -4.28
C HIS A 317 2.54 0.10 -3.83
N ILE A 318 2.32 1.40 -4.05
CA ILE A 318 1.02 2.05 -3.98
C ILE A 318 0.73 2.62 -5.37
N ALA A 319 -0.43 2.26 -5.92
CA ALA A 319 -0.84 2.66 -7.26
C ALA A 319 -1.81 3.82 -7.22
N TYR A 320 -1.63 4.77 -8.12
CA TYR A 320 -2.47 5.95 -8.29
C TYR A 320 -3.15 5.89 -9.65
N GLU A 321 -4.45 6.11 -9.67
CA GLU A 321 -5.19 6.15 -10.91
C GLU A 321 -4.87 7.44 -11.67
N VAL A 322 -4.59 7.31 -12.95
CA VAL A 322 -4.54 8.42 -13.90
C VAL A 322 -5.88 8.48 -14.61
N LYS A 323 -6.45 9.68 -14.69
CA LYS A 323 -7.72 9.93 -15.35
C LYS A 323 -7.71 9.41 -16.79
N ASP A 324 -8.68 8.55 -17.13
CA ASP A 324 -8.88 8.04 -18.49
C ASP A 324 -9.08 9.19 -19.48
N GLY A 325 -8.35 9.15 -20.59
CA GLY A 325 -8.57 10.02 -21.74
C GLY A 325 -7.29 10.40 -22.45
N ASP A 326 -7.48 11.16 -23.53
CA ASP A 326 -6.38 11.71 -24.31
C ASP A 326 -6.02 13.11 -23.78
N HIS A 327 -4.72 13.37 -23.69
CA HIS A 327 -4.17 14.69 -23.42
C HIS A 327 -4.28 15.56 -24.69
N MET A 328 -4.08 16.88 -24.56
CA MET A 328 -4.27 17.83 -25.66
C MET A 328 -3.43 17.51 -26.92
N GLY A 329 -2.29 16.83 -26.77
CA GLY A 329 -1.41 16.41 -27.86
C GLY A 329 -1.84 15.11 -28.58
N GLY A 330 -2.88 14.43 -28.09
CA GLY A 330 -3.40 13.17 -28.63
C GLY A 330 -2.77 11.90 -28.03
N GLU A 331 -1.77 12.03 -27.16
CA GLU A 331 -1.26 10.95 -26.31
C GLU A 331 -2.22 10.64 -25.15
N LYS A 332 -2.09 9.46 -24.51
CA LYS A 332 -2.87 9.15 -23.31
C LYS A 332 -2.40 9.97 -22.12
N ASN A 333 -3.30 10.25 -21.18
CA ASN A 333 -2.95 11.02 -19.98
C ASN A 333 -1.80 10.39 -19.19
N ILE A 334 -1.73 9.06 -19.08
CA ILE A 334 -0.61 8.39 -18.42
C ILE A 334 0.72 8.61 -19.12
N ASP A 335 0.75 8.67 -20.46
CA ASP A 335 1.98 8.91 -21.21
C ASP A 335 2.46 10.34 -20.93
N PHE A 336 1.55 11.32 -21.03
CA PHE A 336 1.84 12.71 -20.71
C PHE A 336 2.36 12.87 -19.27
N VAL A 337 1.68 12.25 -18.29
CA VAL A 337 2.08 12.28 -16.88
C VAL A 337 3.50 11.73 -16.72
N VAL A 338 3.78 10.56 -17.29
CA VAL A 338 5.06 9.87 -17.12
C VAL A 338 6.20 10.64 -17.79
N ASP A 339 6.00 11.12 -19.02
CA ASP A 339 7.02 11.87 -19.75
C ASP A 339 7.30 13.22 -19.08
N THR A 340 6.25 13.87 -18.56
CA THR A 340 6.39 15.06 -17.73
C THR A 340 7.21 14.76 -16.48
N LEU A 341 6.89 13.69 -15.73
CA LEU A 341 7.65 13.31 -14.53
C LEU A 341 9.12 12.97 -14.84
N LYS A 342 9.40 12.28 -15.95
CA LYS A 342 10.77 12.02 -16.42
C LYS A 342 11.54 13.30 -16.73
N SER A 343 10.89 14.31 -17.32
CA SER A 343 11.52 15.61 -17.59
C SER A 343 11.96 16.35 -16.31
N TYR A 344 11.33 16.05 -15.18
CA TYR A 344 11.69 16.53 -13.85
C TYR A 344 12.73 15.63 -13.14
N GLY A 345 13.32 14.66 -13.85
CA GLY A 345 14.37 13.79 -13.35
C GLY A 345 13.89 12.59 -12.55
N LEU A 346 12.59 12.27 -12.56
CA LEU A 346 12.06 11.12 -11.83
C LEU A 346 12.32 9.82 -12.61
N PRO A 347 13.00 8.83 -12.00
CA PRO A 347 13.32 7.59 -12.68
C PRO A 347 12.16 6.58 -12.61
N PHE A 348 11.98 5.84 -13.70
CA PHE A 348 11.02 4.74 -13.83
C PHE A 348 11.73 3.43 -14.13
N LEU A 349 11.09 2.30 -13.81
CA LEU A 349 11.68 0.97 -13.99
C LEU A 349 11.60 0.46 -15.44
N ALA A 350 10.65 0.96 -16.23
CA ALA A 350 10.41 0.55 -17.59
C ALA A 350 9.71 1.65 -18.40
N ASN A 351 9.33 1.34 -19.64
CA ASN A 351 8.34 2.12 -20.38
C ASN A 351 6.93 1.82 -19.88
N VAL A 352 5.97 2.69 -20.23
CA VAL A 352 4.56 2.40 -19.98
C VAL A 352 4.16 1.15 -20.74
N VAL A 353 3.52 0.21 -20.04
CA VAL A 353 3.06 -1.07 -20.61
C VAL A 353 1.54 -1.07 -20.75
N GLY A 354 1.04 -1.93 -21.64
CA GLY A 354 -0.38 -2.02 -21.97
C GLY A 354 -0.79 -1.07 -23.09
N GLU A 355 -2.08 -1.11 -23.43
CA GLU A 355 -2.64 -0.36 -24.55
C GLU A 355 -3.99 0.23 -24.14
N CYS A 356 -4.30 1.40 -24.67
CA CYS A 356 -5.61 2.03 -24.55
C CYS A 356 -6.11 2.39 -25.95
N THR A 357 -6.64 1.37 -26.64
CA THR A 357 -7.36 1.49 -27.92
C THR A 357 -8.86 1.60 -27.65
N ASP A 358 -9.74 1.50 -28.65
CA ASP A 358 -11.21 1.65 -28.50
C ASP A 358 -11.92 0.56 -27.65
N LYS A 359 -11.18 -0.27 -26.90
CA LYS A 359 -11.71 -1.36 -26.09
C LYS A 359 -11.25 -1.24 -24.64
N PRO A 360 -12.05 -1.75 -23.67
CA PRO A 360 -11.64 -1.76 -22.26
C PRO A 360 -10.29 -2.43 -22.07
N ASN A 361 -9.32 -1.70 -21.54
CA ASN A 361 -7.96 -2.15 -21.28
C ASN A 361 -7.29 -1.21 -20.27
N LEU A 362 -5.98 -1.34 -20.04
CA LEU A 362 -5.26 -0.50 -19.10
C LEU A 362 -3.80 -0.27 -19.49
N LYS A 363 -3.28 0.89 -19.07
CA LYS A 363 -1.87 1.24 -19.16
C LYS A 363 -1.27 1.45 -17.79
N GLN A 364 -0.03 1.00 -17.60
CA GLN A 364 0.62 0.98 -16.30
C GLN A 364 2.12 1.23 -16.37
N ILE A 365 2.69 1.73 -15.27
CA ILE A 365 4.14 1.85 -15.09
C ILE A 365 4.52 1.95 -13.61
N PHE A 366 5.70 1.45 -13.27
CA PHE A 366 6.33 1.66 -11.96
C PHE A 366 7.42 2.73 -11.99
N SER A 367 7.39 3.65 -11.02
CA SER A 367 8.57 4.44 -10.65
C SER A 367 9.67 3.54 -10.10
N LYS A 368 10.89 4.06 -9.95
CA LYS A 368 11.85 3.43 -9.03
C LYS A 368 11.37 3.54 -7.58
N HIS A 369 12.01 2.76 -6.70
CA HIS A 369 11.85 2.88 -5.26
C HIS A 369 12.19 4.30 -4.80
N SER A 370 11.30 4.86 -3.98
CA SER A 370 11.57 6.05 -3.18
C SER A 370 12.79 5.81 -2.27
N GLU A 371 13.75 6.74 -2.28
CA GLU A 371 14.91 6.66 -1.38
C GLU A 371 14.54 6.86 0.10
N TYR A 372 13.33 7.39 0.35
CA TYR A 372 12.83 7.71 1.70
C TYR A 372 11.93 6.63 2.26
N SER A 373 10.98 6.12 1.47
CA SER A 373 9.97 5.16 1.93
C SER A 373 10.24 3.71 1.50
N LEU A 374 11.15 3.51 0.54
CA LEU A 374 11.37 2.23 -0.14
C LEU A 374 10.13 1.71 -0.88
N LEU A 375 9.15 2.55 -1.17
CA LEU A 375 7.96 2.19 -1.94
C LEU A 375 8.15 2.56 -3.40
N ILE A 376 7.57 1.76 -4.28
CA ILE A 376 7.31 2.13 -5.67
C ILE A 376 5.97 2.88 -5.74
N THR A 377 5.94 3.92 -6.56
CA THR A 377 4.69 4.55 -7.03
C THR A 377 4.32 3.95 -8.37
N GLU A 378 3.13 3.39 -8.46
CA GLU A 378 2.55 2.93 -9.73
C GLU A 378 1.56 3.96 -10.26
N TYR A 379 1.53 4.14 -11.58
CA TYR A 379 0.46 4.87 -12.27
C TYR A 379 -0.36 3.91 -13.11
N VAL A 380 -1.68 4.02 -13.04
CA VAL A 380 -2.62 3.15 -13.76
C VAL A 380 -3.68 4.00 -14.46
N GLU A 381 -3.80 3.89 -15.78
CA GLU A 381 -4.94 4.43 -16.52
C GLU A 381 -5.86 3.28 -16.93
N ARG A 382 -7.10 3.28 -16.42
CA ARG A 382 -8.14 2.29 -16.74
C ARG A 382 -8.99 2.82 -17.88
N CYS A 383 -8.77 2.31 -19.08
CA CYS A 383 -9.33 2.88 -20.30
C CYS A 383 -10.67 2.26 -20.67
N HIS A 384 -11.60 3.09 -21.14
CA HIS A 384 -12.90 2.68 -21.69
C HIS A 384 -13.72 1.79 -20.75
N GLY A 385 -13.72 2.09 -19.45
CA GLY A 385 -14.51 1.37 -18.45
C GLY A 385 -14.01 -0.03 -18.14
N PHE A 386 -12.68 -0.25 -18.18
CA PHE A 386 -12.08 -1.53 -17.81
C PHE A 386 -12.38 -1.92 -16.36
N ASP A 387 -13.25 -2.93 -16.20
CA ASP A 387 -13.71 -3.46 -14.90
C ASP A 387 -12.79 -4.56 -14.33
N GLY A 388 -11.82 -5.02 -15.12
CA GLY A 388 -10.78 -5.94 -14.64
C GLY A 388 -9.80 -5.24 -13.69
N PHE A 389 -8.87 -6.00 -13.11
CA PHE A 389 -7.85 -5.40 -12.25
C PHE A 389 -6.52 -5.14 -12.97
N PHE A 390 -6.06 -6.15 -13.72
CA PHE A 390 -4.81 -6.11 -14.49
C PHE A 390 -4.94 -6.93 -15.79
N THR A 391 -4.01 -6.74 -16.73
CA THR A 391 -3.74 -7.71 -17.80
C THR A 391 -2.52 -8.55 -17.42
N LYS A 392 -2.50 -9.82 -17.80
CA LYS A 392 -1.39 -10.71 -17.46
C LYS A 392 -0.06 -10.22 -18.04
N ASP A 393 -0.09 -9.70 -19.25
CA ASP A 393 1.10 -9.20 -19.95
C ASP A 393 1.68 -7.98 -19.23
N ASN A 394 0.84 -7.04 -18.77
CA ASN A 394 1.29 -5.89 -17.99
C ASN A 394 1.95 -6.35 -16.67
N VAL A 395 1.29 -7.25 -15.93
CA VAL A 395 1.84 -7.74 -14.66
C VAL A 395 3.16 -8.48 -14.88
N ALA A 396 3.28 -9.29 -15.93
CA ALA A 396 4.52 -9.99 -16.26
C ALA A 396 5.66 -9.00 -16.54
N ALA A 397 5.42 -7.98 -17.38
CA ALA A 397 6.42 -6.98 -17.74
C ALA A 397 6.85 -6.13 -16.52
N LEU A 398 5.91 -5.66 -15.71
CA LEU A 398 6.18 -4.88 -14.50
C LEU A 398 6.93 -5.69 -13.44
N THR A 399 6.55 -6.97 -13.26
CA THR A 399 7.20 -7.87 -12.31
C THR A 399 8.64 -8.17 -12.71
N GLN A 400 8.89 -8.36 -14.01
CA GLN A 400 10.24 -8.54 -14.55
C GLN A 400 11.11 -7.29 -14.33
N ALA A 401 10.57 -6.10 -14.62
CA ALA A 401 11.29 -4.83 -14.47
C ALA A 401 11.66 -4.57 -13.00
N ALA A 402 10.73 -4.77 -12.07
CA ALA A 402 10.99 -4.64 -10.63
C ALA A 402 12.06 -5.64 -10.16
N GLY A 403 11.92 -6.92 -10.52
CA GLY A 403 12.89 -7.94 -10.10
C GLY A 403 14.31 -7.74 -10.63
N ALA A 404 14.49 -6.99 -11.72
CA ALA A 404 15.80 -6.62 -12.22
C ALA A 404 16.47 -5.51 -11.38
N ASP A 405 15.72 -4.50 -10.92
CA ASP A 405 16.22 -3.39 -10.08
C ASP A 405 16.42 -3.80 -8.61
N GLU A 406 15.61 -4.74 -8.12
CA GLU A 406 15.60 -5.22 -6.72
C GLU A 406 16.61 -6.33 -6.43
N ARG A 407 17.38 -6.73 -7.44
CA ARG A 407 18.29 -7.87 -7.33
C ARG A 407 19.40 -7.56 -6.34
N TYR A 408 19.49 -8.36 -5.29
CA TYR A 408 20.62 -8.33 -4.38
C TYR A 408 21.82 -9.05 -5.01
N HIS A 409 22.91 -8.32 -5.24
CA HIS A 409 24.17 -8.89 -5.69
C HIS A 409 24.99 -9.36 -4.46
N HIS A 410 25.11 -10.67 -4.28
CA HIS A 410 25.94 -11.25 -3.23
C HIS A 410 27.42 -10.99 -3.54
N GLY A 411 28.05 -10.10 -2.76
CA GLY A 411 29.49 -9.90 -2.73
C GLY A 411 30.06 -9.09 -3.91
N ASN A 412 30.39 -7.83 -3.65
CA ASN A 412 31.70 -7.31 -4.06
C ASN A 412 32.69 -7.83 -3.02
N ILE A 413 32.94 -9.14 -3.05
CA ILE A 413 34.10 -9.74 -2.38
C ILE A 413 35.11 -9.77 -3.51
N PHE A 414 36.15 -8.93 -3.43
CA PHE A 414 37.06 -8.50 -4.50
C PHE A 414 36.60 -7.25 -5.27
N ASP A 415 36.60 -6.10 -4.60
CA ASP A 415 37.20 -4.89 -5.15
C ASP A 415 38.40 -4.51 -4.26
#